data_AF-A0A6L9INY9-F1
#
_entry.id   AF-A0A6L9INY9-F1
#
_cell.length_a   1.000
_cell.length_b   1.000
_cell.length_c   1.000
_cell.angle_alpha   90.00
_cell.angle_beta   90.00
_cell.angle_gamma   90.00
#
_symmetry.space_group_name_H-M   'P 1'
#
loop_
_entity.id
_entity.type
_entity.pdbx_description
1 polymer ?
#
loop_
_entity_poly.entity_id
_entity_poly.type
_entity_poly.pdbx_seq_one_letter_code
_entity_poly.pdbx_strand_id
1 'polypeptide(L)'
;DAIEDVLRLRSDQVFEDMIQYIIAYVQENGNESRRMLLKPVLRYFALHSEIIELLMQADRLDIAMASFHRAVVPYKARAQTYYFGIDEAYIDYATTIRIGIVTNILVQWIEAGKQQPADELADTLSGMIKDMVTLDQLI
;
A
#
# COMPACT_ATOMS: atom_id res chain seq x y z
N ASP A 1 22.00 -13.56 5.39
CA ASP A 1 21.83 -14.20 6.72
C ASP A 1 20.50 -14.93 6.67
N ALA A 2 20.43 -16.16 7.17
CA ALA A 2 19.22 -16.99 7.14
C ALA A 2 17.99 -16.30 7.77
N ILE A 3 18.18 -15.43 8.77
CA ILE A 3 17.08 -14.67 9.40
C ILE A 3 16.49 -13.66 8.43
N GLU A 4 17.35 -12.91 7.72
CA GLU A 4 16.91 -11.94 6.72
C GLU A 4 16.15 -12.61 5.57
N ASP A 5 16.60 -13.80 5.16
CA ASP A 5 15.94 -14.56 4.11
C ASP A 5 14.54 -15.04 4.54
N VAL A 6 14.38 -15.43 5.82
CA VAL A 6 13.07 -15.75 6.39
C VAL A 6 12.16 -14.53 6.47
N LEU A 7 12.68 -13.38 6.89
CA LEU A 7 11.91 -12.12 6.94
C LEU A 7 11.48 -11.69 5.54
N ARG A 8 12.35 -11.81 4.54
CA ARG A 8 12.04 -11.52 3.14
C ARG A 8 10.94 -12.44 2.61
N LEU A 9 11.07 -13.75 2.82
CA LEU A 9 10.07 -14.73 2.39
C LEU A 9 8.70 -14.45 3.01
N ARG A 10 8.64 -14.20 4.33
CA ARG A 10 7.38 -13.88 5.01
C ARG A 10 6.80 -12.54 4.54
N SER A 11 7.66 -11.55 4.32
CA SER A 11 7.23 -10.25 3.81
C SER A 11 6.61 -10.40 2.41
N ASP A 12 7.26 -11.16 1.51
CA ASP A 12 6.72 -11.45 0.18
C ASP A 12 5.33 -12.10 0.28
N GLN A 13 5.17 -13.13 1.12
CA GLN A 13 3.87 -13.80 1.33
C GLN A 13 2.78 -12.84 1.82
N VAL A 14 3.08 -12.00 2.81
CA VAL A 14 2.10 -11.05 3.36
C VAL A 14 1.67 -10.02 2.32
N PHE A 15 2.59 -9.52 1.50
CA PHE A 15 2.24 -8.56 0.45
C PHE A 15 1.48 -9.23 -0.71
N GLU A 16 1.79 -10.48 -1.07
CA GLU A 16 1.00 -11.24 -2.03
C GLU A 16 -0.43 -11.47 -1.52
N ASP A 17 -0.59 -11.92 -0.27
CA ASP A 17 -1.89 -12.13 0.37
C ASP A 17 -2.69 -10.82 0.47
N MET A 18 -2.03 -9.71 0.82
CA MET A 18 -2.65 -8.39 0.83
C MET A 18 -3.19 -8.01 -0.56
N ILE A 19 -2.44 -8.27 -1.64
CA ILE A 19 -2.91 -7.99 -2.99
C ILE A 19 -4.14 -8.84 -3.33
N GLN A 20 -4.16 -10.13 -2.97
CA GLN A 20 -5.33 -10.98 -3.17
C GLN A 20 -6.54 -10.48 -2.39
N TYR A 21 -6.33 -10.06 -1.13
CA TYR A 21 -7.37 -9.44 -0.31
C TYR A 21 -7.96 -8.18 -0.96
N ILE A 22 -7.10 -7.29 -1.46
CA ILE A 22 -7.55 -6.06 -2.15
C ILE A 22 -8.35 -6.40 -3.40
N ILE A 23 -7.91 -7.39 -4.20
CA ILE A 23 -8.63 -7.82 -5.41
C ILE A 23 -10.03 -8.34 -5.04
N ALA A 24 -10.14 -9.22 -4.04
CA ALA A 24 -11.42 -9.72 -3.56
C ALA A 24 -12.33 -8.58 -3.04
N TYR A 25 -11.77 -7.69 -2.23
CA TYR A 25 -12.47 -6.52 -1.71
C TYR A 25 -13.03 -5.63 -2.83
N VAL A 26 -12.23 -5.36 -3.87
CA VAL A 26 -12.65 -4.57 -5.04
C VAL A 26 -13.80 -5.23 -5.79
N GLN A 27 -13.76 -6.55 -5.95
CA GLN A 27 -14.80 -7.32 -6.65
C GLN A 27 -16.14 -7.29 -5.89
N GLU A 28 -16.09 -7.37 -4.56
CA GLU A 28 -17.29 -7.36 -3.71
C GLU A 28 -17.88 -5.95 -3.53
N ASN A 29 -17.03 -4.92 -3.48
CA ASN A 29 -17.44 -3.56 -3.09
C ASN A 29 -17.47 -2.54 -4.26
N GLY A 30 -17.19 -2.99 -5.49
CA GLY A 30 -17.54 -2.35 -6.77
C GLY A 30 -17.12 -0.89 -7.00
N ASN A 31 -17.84 0.05 -6.37
CA ASN A 31 -17.69 1.50 -6.56
C ASN A 31 -16.91 2.20 -5.44
N GLU A 32 -16.88 1.66 -4.22
CA GLU A 32 -16.11 2.24 -3.10
C GLU A 32 -14.59 2.12 -3.38
N SER A 33 -14.19 1.04 -4.04
CA SER A 33 -12.81 0.63 -4.27
C SER A 33 -12.08 1.36 -5.40
N ARG A 34 -12.79 1.98 -6.37
CA ARG A 34 -12.18 2.66 -7.53
C ARG A 34 -11.43 3.95 -7.17
N ARG A 35 -11.61 4.47 -5.96
CA ARG A 35 -11.04 5.77 -5.55
C ARG A 35 -10.03 5.66 -4.41
N MET A 36 -10.03 4.59 -3.61
CA MET A 36 -9.20 4.47 -2.41
C MET A 36 -8.76 3.03 -2.16
N LEU A 37 -7.54 2.68 -2.58
CA LEU A 37 -6.92 1.40 -2.21
C LEU A 37 -6.40 1.37 -0.77
N LEU A 38 -6.36 2.53 -0.10
CA LEU A 38 -5.84 2.66 1.27
C LEU A 38 -6.72 1.92 2.29
N LYS A 39 -8.06 1.97 2.15
CA LYS A 39 -8.99 1.31 3.07
C LYS A 39 -8.77 -0.21 3.16
N PRO A 40 -8.80 -0.98 2.05
CA PRO A 40 -8.55 -2.42 2.14
C PRO A 40 -7.12 -2.75 2.60
N VAL A 41 -6.12 -1.90 2.30
CA VAL A 41 -4.75 -2.09 2.83
C VAL A 41 -4.74 -1.98 4.35
N LEU A 42 -5.30 -0.90 4.92
CA LEU A 42 -5.33 -0.69 6.36
C LEU A 42 -6.15 -1.76 7.08
N ARG A 43 -7.28 -2.20 6.50
CA ARG A 43 -8.06 -3.32 7.05
C ARG A 43 -7.26 -4.61 7.11
N TYR A 44 -6.51 -4.94 6.06
CA TYR A 44 -5.66 -6.13 6.04
C TYR A 44 -4.58 -6.03 7.13
N PHE A 45 -3.86 -4.92 7.21
CA PHE A 45 -2.79 -4.76 8.19
C PHE A 45 -3.27 -4.51 9.62
N ALA A 46 -4.55 -4.20 9.85
CA ALA A 46 -5.14 -4.25 11.18
C ALA A 46 -4.99 -5.63 11.82
N LEU A 47 -5.03 -6.69 11.00
CA LEU A 47 -4.97 -8.09 11.44
C LEU A 47 -3.60 -8.73 11.17
N HIS A 48 -2.83 -8.24 10.19
CA HIS A 48 -1.62 -8.88 9.68
C HIS A 48 -0.37 -7.97 9.74
N SER A 49 -0.30 -7.06 10.73
CA SER A 49 0.81 -6.09 10.89
C SER A 49 2.11 -6.68 11.43
N GLU A 50 2.11 -7.91 11.97
CA GLU A 50 3.25 -8.50 12.69
C GLU A 50 4.55 -8.44 11.87
N ILE A 51 4.51 -8.76 10.58
CA ILE A 51 5.72 -8.73 9.75
C ILE A 51 6.27 -7.31 9.60
N ILE A 52 5.41 -6.30 9.53
CA ILE A 52 5.83 -4.90 9.43
C ILE A 52 6.44 -4.45 10.76
N GLU A 53 5.82 -4.82 11.88
CA GLU A 53 6.33 -4.56 13.23
C GLU A 53 7.72 -5.18 13.44
N LEU A 54 7.92 -6.43 13.01
CA LEU A 54 9.23 -7.09 13.07
C LEU A 54 10.28 -6.40 12.18
N LEU A 55 9.90 -5.99 10.97
CA LEU A 55 10.81 -5.26 10.07
C LEU A 55 11.16 -3.87 10.59
N MET A 56 10.23 -3.18 11.26
CA MET A 56 10.51 -1.92 11.96
C MET A 56 11.52 -2.12 13.09
N GLN A 57 11.34 -3.15 13.92
CA GLN A 57 12.26 -3.46 15.03
C GLN A 57 13.66 -3.84 14.54
N ALA A 58 13.76 -4.47 13.37
CA ALA A 58 15.02 -4.86 12.76
C ALA A 58 15.70 -3.73 11.97
N ASP A 59 15.08 -2.55 11.85
CA ASP A 59 15.51 -1.46 10.94
C ASP A 59 15.63 -1.92 9.47
N ARG A 60 14.68 -2.77 9.03
CA ARG A 60 14.66 -3.42 7.72
C ARG A 60 13.39 -3.16 6.91
N LEU A 61 12.86 -1.94 7.00
CA LEU A 61 11.72 -1.52 6.19
C LEU A 61 12.01 -1.55 4.67
N ASP A 62 13.29 -1.56 4.27
CA ASP A 62 13.72 -1.82 2.89
C ASP A 62 13.14 -3.14 2.34
N ILE A 63 13.06 -4.17 3.20
CA ILE A 63 12.47 -5.46 2.83
C ILE A 63 10.99 -5.30 2.52
N ALA A 64 10.24 -4.57 3.36
CA ALA A 64 8.81 -4.35 3.15
C ALA A 64 8.54 -3.60 1.84
N MET A 65 9.31 -2.54 1.56
CA MET A 65 9.20 -1.78 0.31
C MET A 65 9.49 -2.66 -0.92
N ALA A 66 10.54 -3.48 -0.85
CA ALA A 66 10.92 -4.37 -1.94
C ALA A 66 9.87 -5.47 -2.19
N SER A 67 9.33 -6.07 -1.13
CA SER A 67 8.27 -7.08 -1.20
C SER A 67 6.97 -6.50 -1.77
N PHE A 68 6.57 -5.31 -1.31
CA PHE A 68 5.40 -4.63 -1.86
C PHE A 68 5.57 -4.33 -3.36
N HIS A 69 6.75 -3.85 -3.76
CA HIS A 69 7.03 -3.63 -5.17
C HIS A 69 6.95 -4.93 -5.99
N ARG A 70 7.53 -6.03 -5.51
CA ARG A 70 7.42 -7.35 -6.16
C ARG A 70 5.97 -7.81 -6.28
N ALA A 71 5.17 -7.63 -5.24
CA ALA A 71 3.76 -8.02 -5.25
C ALA A 71 2.91 -7.22 -6.27
N VAL A 72 3.27 -5.96 -6.54
CA VAL A 72 2.53 -5.10 -7.49
C VAL A 72 2.99 -5.28 -8.94
N VAL A 73 4.26 -5.64 -9.19
CA VAL A 73 4.84 -5.78 -10.54
C VAL A 73 3.99 -6.63 -11.50
N PRO A 74 3.47 -7.81 -11.13
CA PRO A 74 2.64 -8.65 -12.02
C PRO A 74 1.38 -7.95 -12.55
N TYR A 75 0.93 -6.88 -11.88
CA TYR A 75 -0.27 -6.14 -12.22
C TYR A 75 0.00 -4.88 -13.06
N LYS A 76 1.28 -4.55 -13.34
CA LYS A 76 1.66 -3.41 -14.19
C LYS A 76 1.07 -3.48 -15.60
N ALA A 77 1.06 -4.67 -16.21
CA ALA A 77 0.48 -4.86 -17.54
C ALA A 77 -1.02 -4.51 -17.59
N ARG A 78 -1.77 -4.76 -16.50
CA ARG A 78 -3.17 -4.32 -16.40
C ARG A 78 -3.26 -2.79 -16.31
N ALA A 79 -2.36 -2.15 -15.56
CA ALA A 79 -2.31 -0.70 -15.46
C ALA A 79 -2.03 -0.03 -16.82
N GLN A 80 -1.13 -0.58 -17.64
CA GLN A 80 -0.87 -0.09 -19.00
C GLN A 80 -2.14 -0.07 -19.87
N THR A 81 -3.00 -1.08 -19.73
CA THR A 81 -4.30 -1.12 -20.45
C THR A 81 -5.25 -0.02 -19.98
N TYR A 82 -5.26 0.33 -18.69
CA TYR A 82 -6.11 1.40 -18.14
C TYR A 82 -5.57 2.81 -18.46
N TYR A 83 -4.25 2.96 -18.54
CA TYR A 83 -3.55 4.23 -18.78
C TYR A 83 -3.02 4.30 -20.22
N PHE A 84 -3.87 3.99 -21.19
CA PHE A 84 -3.47 3.94 -22.60
C PHE A 84 -2.77 5.23 -23.04
N GLY A 85 -1.55 5.10 -23.58
CA GLY A 85 -0.74 6.22 -24.08
C GLY A 85 0.21 6.85 -23.04
N ILE A 86 0.24 6.37 -21.79
CA ILE A 86 1.24 6.80 -20.80
C ILE A 86 2.48 5.91 -20.89
N ASP A 87 3.67 6.53 -20.87
CA ASP A 87 4.97 5.82 -20.84
C ASP A 87 5.09 4.94 -19.59
N GLU A 88 5.69 3.76 -19.75
CA GLU A 88 5.91 2.79 -18.67
C GLU A 88 6.70 3.40 -17.50
N ALA A 89 7.66 4.29 -17.77
CA ALA A 89 8.43 4.96 -16.73
C ALA A 89 7.53 5.78 -15.79
N TYR A 90 6.49 6.45 -16.30
CA TYR A 90 5.54 7.18 -15.46
C TYR A 90 4.65 6.25 -14.63
N ILE A 91 4.33 5.06 -15.16
CA ILE A 91 3.61 4.03 -14.40
C ILE A 91 4.48 3.54 -13.23
N ASP A 92 5.79 3.39 -13.46
CA ASP A 92 6.75 2.99 -12.43
C ASP A 92 6.96 4.06 -11.37
N TYR A 93 7.05 5.33 -11.75
CA TYR A 93 7.05 6.46 -10.81
C TYR A 93 5.77 6.49 -9.98
N ALA A 94 4.60 6.40 -10.61
CA ALA A 94 3.32 6.41 -9.90
C ALA A 94 3.19 5.21 -8.94
N THR A 95 3.71 4.05 -9.32
CA THR A 95 3.72 2.84 -8.49
C THR A 95 4.62 3.02 -7.27
N THR A 96 5.84 3.51 -7.49
CA THR A 96 6.82 3.77 -6.43
C THR A 96 6.30 4.80 -5.41
N ILE A 97 5.69 5.89 -5.89
CA ILE A 97 5.09 6.92 -5.03
C ILE A 97 3.97 6.32 -4.17
N ARG A 98 3.07 5.54 -4.76
CA ARG A 98 1.95 4.91 -4.03
C ARG A 98 2.44 3.94 -2.97
N ILE A 99 3.42 3.09 -3.31
CA ILE A 99 4.04 2.18 -2.36
C ILE A 99 4.65 2.97 -1.20
N GLY A 100 5.45 4.00 -1.48
CA GLY A 100 6.06 4.84 -0.46
C GLY A 100 5.04 5.51 0.47
N ILE A 101 3.98 6.09 -0.09
CA ILE A 101 2.89 6.71 0.69
C ILE A 101 2.23 5.67 1.60
N VAL A 102 1.82 4.53 1.04
CA VAL A 102 1.13 3.48 1.79
C VAL A 102 2.01 2.90 2.89
N THR A 103 3.28 2.60 2.59
CA THR A 103 4.23 2.10 3.58
C THR A 103 4.44 3.11 4.71
N ASN A 104 4.61 4.39 4.40
CA ASN A 104 4.79 5.42 5.43
C ASN A 104 3.55 5.59 6.31
N ILE A 105 2.33 5.55 5.72
CA ILE A 105 1.09 5.57 6.50
C ILE A 105 1.02 4.36 7.44
N LEU A 106 1.33 3.16 6.93
CA LEU A 106 1.32 1.93 7.73
C LEU A 106 2.31 2.02 8.91
N VAL A 107 3.54 2.46 8.65
CA VAL A 107 4.57 2.62 9.68
C VAL A 107 4.08 3.59 10.75
N GLN A 108 3.65 4.80 10.37
CA GLN A 108 3.16 5.80 11.32
C GLN A 108 1.96 5.31 12.14
N TRP A 109 1.02 4.61 11.50
CA TRP A 109 -0.15 4.06 12.18
C TRP A 109 0.23 2.95 13.17
N ILE A 110 1.18 2.10 12.83
CA ILE A 110 1.72 1.05 13.71
C ILE A 110 2.51 1.67 14.87
N GLU A 111 3.37 2.65 14.61
CA GLU A 111 4.14 3.38 15.65
C GLU A 111 3.22 4.07 16.65
N ALA A 112 2.10 4.62 16.19
CA ALA A 112 1.07 5.19 17.05
C ALA A 112 0.27 4.15 17.85
N GLY A 113 0.53 2.85 17.66
CA GLY A 113 -0.20 1.77 18.32
C GLY A 113 -1.57 1.48 17.70
N LYS A 114 -1.75 1.78 16.40
CA LYS A 114 -2.99 1.56 15.64
C LYS A 114 -4.21 2.22 16.28
N GLN A 115 -4.03 3.41 16.87
CA GLN A 115 -5.06 4.14 17.65
C GLN A 115 -6.33 4.44 16.86
N GLN A 116 -6.19 4.89 15.61
CA GLN A 116 -7.32 5.16 14.74
C GLN A 116 -7.84 3.86 14.13
N PRO A 117 -9.16 3.64 14.07
CA PRO A 117 -9.74 2.57 13.27
C PRO A 117 -9.29 2.66 11.81
N ALA A 118 -9.02 1.51 11.19
CA ALA A 118 -8.49 1.44 9.82
C ALA A 118 -9.34 2.22 8.80
N ASP A 119 -10.66 2.11 8.90
CA ASP A 119 -11.60 2.76 7.99
C ASP A 119 -11.63 4.27 8.16
N GLU A 120 -11.69 4.73 9.42
CA GLU A 120 -11.68 6.15 9.76
C GLU A 120 -10.39 6.80 9.26
N LEU A 121 -9.24 6.16 9.52
CA LEU A 121 -7.95 6.63 9.04
C LEU A 121 -7.91 6.71 7.51
N ALA A 122 -8.40 5.67 6.82
CA ALA A 122 -8.43 5.64 5.36
C ALA A 122 -9.28 6.78 4.78
N ASP A 123 -10.48 6.98 5.33
CA ASP A 123 -11.43 7.99 4.86
C ASP A 123 -10.91 9.41 5.12
N THR A 124 -10.35 9.67 6.30
CA THR A 124 -9.73 10.97 6.64
C THR A 124 -8.56 11.29 5.73
N LEU A 125 -7.58 10.38 5.59
CA LEU A 125 -6.39 10.63 4.77
C LEU A 125 -6.73 10.80 3.29
N SER A 126 -7.69 10.02 2.79
CA SER A 126 -8.12 10.16 1.39
C SER A 126 -8.84 11.49 1.14
N GLY A 127 -9.58 12.00 2.12
CA GLY A 127 -10.11 13.37 2.09
C GLY A 127 -9.00 14.41 2.00
N MET A 128 -8.01 14.33 2.88
CA MET A 128 -6.87 15.26 2.91
C MET A 128 -6.07 15.27 1.60
N ILE A 129 -5.77 14.09 1.03
CA ILE A 129 -5.02 13.98 -0.24
C ILE A 129 -5.80 14.63 -1.37
N LYS A 130 -7.13 14.44 -1.42
CA LYS A 130 -7.97 15.07 -2.44
C LYS A 130 -7.96 16.59 -2.32
N ASP A 131 -8.04 17.11 -1.11
CA ASP A 131 -8.06 18.56 -0.86
C ASP A 131 -6.71 19.21 -1.17
N MET A 132 -5.60 18.50 -0.92
CA MET A 132 -4.25 18.97 -1.24
C MET A 132 -4.05 19.16 -2.76
N VAL A 133 -4.56 18.24 -3.58
CA VAL A 133 -4.54 18.36 -5.06
C VAL A 133 -5.38 19.55 -5.55
N THR A 134 -6.40 19.97 -4.80
CA THR A 134 -7.19 21.16 -5.16
C THR A 134 -6.53 22.48 -4.76
N LEU A 135 -5.63 22.47 -3.78
CA LEU A 135 -4.92 23.67 -3.30
C LEU A 135 -3.85 24.17 -4.27
N ASP A 136 -3.31 23.31 -5.14
CA ASP A 136 -2.43 23.70 -6.26
C ASP A 136 -3.13 24.58 -7.31
N GLN A 137 -4.46 24.78 -7.23
CA GLN A 137 -5.21 25.73 -8.07
C GLN A 137 -5.29 27.15 -7.47
N LEU A 138 -4.74 27.35 -6.26
CA LEU A 138 -4.75 28.64 -5.54
C LEU A 138 -3.37 29.31 -5.47
N ILE A 139 -2.35 28.74 -6.11
CA ILE A 139 -1.00 29.33 -6.25
C ILE A 139 -0.76 29.71 -7.71
#